data_AF-A0A507R3M8-F1
#
_entry.id   AF-A0A507R3M8-F1
#
_cell.length_a   1.000
_cell.length_b   1.000
_cell.length_c   1.000
_cell.angle_alpha   90.00
_cell.angle_beta   90.00
_cell.angle_gamma   90.00
#
_symmetry.space_group_name_H-M   'P 1'
#
loop_
_entity.id
_entity.type
_entity.pdbx_description
1 polymer ?
#
loop_
_entity_poly.entity_id
_entity_poly.type
_entity_poly.pdbx_seq_one_letter_code
_entity_poly.pdbx_strand_id
1 'polypeptide(L)'
;MEVSTPVLASTAGGAIARPFYTSATEFPERQLSLRIAPELWLKRFVVGGFDKVFEIGPSFRNEGLDRTHNPEFTTCEFYHAYANLEDLMSMTESLFTGIAEHISQLNEAGVLEPTTVNFTAPFRRIDFTTGIEEKIGRRLPDLTSADAQVQVQQIFNDLSLPLPDNPTLARLMDELCSVYLEPQCVDPTFIINPPECLSPLSKTFIHPTNKQRVAARGELFIEGHEMVNTYEEENSPFEQRRKFEEQARENRSENENENESGEVDESYLSALEWGLPPTGGWGCGIDRLCMLFTGMKRINDVLPFGNLRAVTPGLHEVALSKKYDMDGDGSSK
;
A
#
# COMPACT_ATOMS: atom_id res chain seq x y z
N MET A 1 14.02 -8.72 15.72
CA MET A 1 14.70 -7.58 16.37
C MET A 1 13.96 -6.32 15.98
N GLU A 2 13.61 -5.48 16.95
CA GLU A 2 13.03 -4.17 16.63
C GLU A 2 14.15 -3.23 16.15
N VAL A 3 13.89 -2.46 15.10
CA VAL A 3 14.81 -1.47 14.54
C VAL A 3 14.10 -0.15 14.27
N SER A 4 14.88 0.90 14.04
CA SER A 4 14.38 2.18 13.54
C SER A 4 15.16 2.57 12.30
N THR A 5 14.47 2.90 11.23
CA THR A 5 15.05 3.31 9.95
C THR A 5 14.90 4.81 9.72
N PRO A 6 15.66 5.42 8.78
CA PRO A 6 15.55 6.84 8.49
C PRO A 6 14.14 7.26 8.09
N VAL A 7 13.63 8.33 8.73
CA VAL A 7 12.37 8.99 8.34
C VAL A 7 12.58 10.00 7.21
N LEU A 8 13.77 10.62 7.16
CA LEU A 8 14.18 11.53 6.10
C LEU A 8 15.11 10.80 5.14
N ALA A 9 14.83 10.88 3.84
CA ALA A 9 15.65 10.27 2.80
C ALA A 9 15.80 11.21 1.59
N SER A 10 16.76 10.92 0.72
CA SER A 10 16.91 11.60 -0.57
C SER A 10 15.79 11.25 -1.55
N THR A 11 15.27 10.03 -1.44
CA THR A 11 14.21 9.48 -2.29
C THR A 11 13.23 8.72 -1.41
N ALA A 12 11.93 8.86 -1.69
CA ALA A 12 10.89 8.05 -1.05
C ALA A 12 10.65 6.80 -1.89
N GLY A 13 10.54 5.64 -1.25
CA GLY A 13 10.29 4.35 -1.90
C GLY A 13 9.66 3.36 -0.91
N GLY A 14 9.41 2.13 -1.37
CA GLY A 14 8.73 1.09 -0.57
C GLY A 14 7.20 1.14 -0.60
N ALA A 15 6.62 2.08 -1.33
CA ALA A 15 5.18 2.14 -1.59
C ALA A 15 4.91 2.95 -2.86
N ILE A 16 3.69 2.83 -3.40
CA ILE A 16 3.17 3.70 -4.45
C ILE A 16 2.37 4.79 -3.74
N ALA A 17 3.02 5.91 -3.42
CA ALA A 17 2.41 7.03 -2.71
C ALA A 17 3.14 8.33 -2.99
N ARG A 18 2.43 9.46 -2.97
CA ARG A 18 3.06 10.78 -3.12
C ARG A 18 3.77 11.17 -1.82
N PRO A 19 5.07 11.49 -1.81
CA PRO A 19 5.77 11.86 -0.58
C PRO A 19 5.52 13.32 -0.18
N PHE A 20 5.85 13.64 1.08
CA PHE A 20 6.10 15.02 1.51
C PHE A 20 7.55 15.40 1.24
N TYR A 21 7.77 16.57 0.66
CA TYR A 21 9.12 17.10 0.40
C TYR A 21 9.54 18.13 1.45
N THR A 22 10.84 18.18 1.73
CA THR A 22 11.46 19.12 2.66
C THR A 22 12.91 19.42 2.24
N SER A 23 13.63 20.22 3.01
CA SER A 23 15.04 20.54 2.81
C SER A 23 15.78 20.59 4.15
N ALA A 24 17.08 20.27 4.14
CA ALA A 24 17.94 20.41 5.30
C ALA A 24 18.78 21.69 5.19
N THR A 25 18.96 22.42 6.29
CA THR A 25 19.79 23.63 6.31
C THR A 25 21.23 23.39 5.86
N GLU A 26 21.78 22.21 6.15
CA GLU A 26 23.13 21.80 5.75
C GLU A 26 23.24 21.52 4.24
N PHE A 27 22.16 21.04 3.61
CA PHE A 27 22.11 20.69 2.19
C PHE A 27 20.92 21.41 1.51
N PRO A 28 20.94 22.75 1.44
CA PRO A 28 19.78 23.54 1.00
C PRO A 28 19.42 23.29 -0.46
N GLU A 29 20.38 22.87 -1.28
CA GLU A 29 20.16 22.53 -2.69
C GLU A 29 19.62 21.11 -2.91
N ARG A 30 19.53 20.29 -1.85
CA ARG A 30 19.00 18.93 -1.94
C ARG A 30 17.58 18.87 -1.40
N GLN A 31 16.65 18.49 -2.26
CA GLN A 31 15.32 18.10 -1.83
C GLN A 31 15.40 16.77 -1.07
N LEU A 32 14.77 16.72 0.08
CA LEU A 32 14.58 15.51 0.88
C LEU A 32 13.10 15.15 0.87
N SER A 33 12.80 13.90 1.19
CA SER A 33 11.44 13.43 1.39
C SER A 33 11.28 12.79 2.77
N LEU A 34 10.06 12.88 3.30
CA LEU A 34 9.63 11.99 4.38
C LEU A 34 9.31 10.61 3.79
N ARG A 35 9.65 9.54 4.52
CA ARG A 35 9.41 8.17 4.07
C ARG A 35 7.92 7.88 3.88
N ILE A 36 7.60 7.17 2.81
CA ILE A 36 6.26 6.61 2.55
C ILE A 36 6.11 5.18 3.08
N ALA A 37 7.23 4.48 3.27
CA ALA A 37 7.38 3.18 3.91
C ALA A 37 8.86 2.96 4.34
N PRO A 38 9.15 2.16 5.39
CA PRO A 38 10.51 1.76 5.78
C PRO A 38 11.08 0.57 4.99
N GLU A 39 10.29 -0.13 4.18
CA GLU A 39 10.62 -1.34 3.42
C GLU A 39 12.06 -1.43 2.88
N LEU A 40 12.50 -0.45 2.07
CA LEU A 40 13.81 -0.54 1.40
C LEU A 40 14.97 -0.50 2.41
N TRP A 41 14.78 0.07 3.59
CA TRP A 41 15.78 0.07 4.67
C TRP A 41 15.74 -1.24 5.45
N LEU A 42 14.55 -1.78 5.72
CA LEU A 42 14.40 -3.05 6.42
C LEU A 42 14.99 -4.21 5.61
N LYS A 43 14.84 -4.21 4.28
CA LYS A 43 15.54 -5.17 3.40
C LYS A 43 17.06 -5.07 3.46
N ARG A 44 17.62 -3.85 3.61
CA ARG A 44 19.07 -3.66 3.80
C ARG A 44 19.56 -4.28 5.11
N PHE A 45 18.76 -4.31 6.17
CA PHE A 45 19.09 -5.08 7.38
C PHE A 45 19.16 -6.58 7.08
N VAL A 46 18.22 -7.12 6.31
CA VAL A 46 18.26 -8.55 5.94
C VAL A 46 19.49 -8.89 5.09
N VAL A 47 19.83 -8.04 4.11
CA VAL A 47 21.11 -8.14 3.36
C VAL A 47 22.32 -8.11 4.32
N GLY A 48 22.25 -7.28 5.37
CA GLY A 48 23.27 -7.19 6.41
C GLY A 48 23.35 -8.40 7.36
N GLY A 49 22.51 -9.42 7.17
CA GLY A 49 22.53 -10.67 7.95
C GLY A 49 21.59 -10.70 9.15
N PHE A 50 20.62 -9.77 9.24
CA PHE A 50 19.60 -9.79 10.27
C PHE A 50 18.35 -10.56 9.78
N ASP A 51 18.23 -11.83 10.20
CA ASP A 51 17.19 -12.74 9.69
C ASP A 51 15.74 -12.28 9.95
N LYS A 52 15.49 -11.59 11.08
CA LYS A 52 14.15 -11.14 11.46
C LYS A 52 14.20 -9.74 12.05
N VAL A 53 13.69 -8.77 11.31
CA VAL A 53 13.59 -7.37 11.73
C VAL A 53 12.16 -6.88 11.65
N PHE A 54 11.78 -5.96 12.53
CA PHE A 54 10.52 -5.25 12.41
C PHE A 54 10.69 -3.81 12.89
N GLU A 55 9.84 -2.92 12.40
CA GLU A 55 9.73 -1.54 12.84
C GLU A 55 8.25 -1.19 13.02
N ILE A 56 7.92 -0.58 14.16
CA ILE A 56 6.64 0.10 14.36
C ILE A 56 6.93 1.59 14.35
N GLY A 57 6.40 2.31 13.36
CA GLY A 57 6.72 3.72 13.21
C GLY A 57 5.86 4.45 12.18
N PRO A 58 6.05 5.77 12.08
CA PRO A 58 5.24 6.60 11.21
C PRO A 58 5.64 6.44 9.74
N SER A 59 4.64 6.53 8.87
CA SER A 59 4.77 6.69 7.43
C SER A 59 4.01 7.94 6.99
N PHE A 60 4.53 8.63 5.98
CA PHE A 60 4.06 9.95 5.56
C PHE A 60 3.64 9.95 4.09
N ARG A 61 2.34 10.04 3.81
CA ARG A 61 1.80 10.04 2.44
C ARG A 61 1.01 11.33 2.19
N ASN A 62 1.46 12.12 1.23
CA ASN A 62 0.86 13.39 0.83
C ASN A 62 -0.35 13.14 -0.07
N GLU A 63 -1.38 12.52 0.47
CA GLU A 63 -2.59 12.09 -0.23
C GLU A 63 -3.85 12.75 0.34
N GLY A 64 -5.01 12.37 -0.17
CA GLY A 64 -6.29 12.84 0.32
C GLY A 64 -6.55 12.43 1.78
N LEU A 65 -7.39 13.21 2.46
CA LEU A 65 -7.96 12.86 3.76
C LEU A 65 -9.32 12.22 3.56
N ASP A 66 -9.54 11.06 4.16
CA ASP A 66 -10.88 10.44 4.22
C ASP A 66 -11.14 9.82 5.60
N ARG A 67 -12.03 8.81 5.66
CA ARG A 67 -12.41 8.16 6.91
C ARG A 67 -11.33 7.22 7.44
N THR A 68 -10.47 6.69 6.60
CA THR A 68 -9.48 5.65 6.93
C THR A 68 -8.04 6.06 6.57
N HIS A 69 -7.84 7.24 5.99
CA HIS A 69 -6.53 7.79 5.61
C HIS A 69 -6.22 9.09 6.34
N ASN A 70 -5.05 9.12 6.98
CA ASN A 70 -4.41 10.33 7.51
C ASN A 70 -2.98 10.42 6.93
N PRO A 71 -2.47 11.62 6.59
CA PRO A 71 -1.17 11.76 5.91
C PRO A 71 0.03 11.31 6.74
N GLU A 72 -0.10 11.28 8.06
CA GLU A 72 0.82 10.61 8.99
C GLU A 72 0.05 9.46 9.65
N PHE A 73 0.58 8.25 9.57
CA PHE A 73 -0.05 7.07 10.16
C PHE A 73 1.02 6.07 10.59
N THR A 74 0.66 5.19 11.52
CA THR A 74 1.58 4.21 12.10
C THR A 74 1.46 2.89 11.37
N THR A 75 2.59 2.34 10.98
CA THR A 75 2.70 1.00 10.39
C THR A 75 3.55 0.10 11.26
N CYS A 76 3.24 -1.19 11.24
CA CYS A 76 4.19 -2.23 11.62
C CYS A 76 4.62 -2.92 10.33
N GLU A 77 5.93 -2.90 10.05
CA GLU A 77 6.52 -3.68 8.96
C GLU A 77 7.54 -4.65 9.52
N PHE A 78 7.52 -5.90 9.05
CA PHE A 78 8.54 -6.89 9.38
C PHE A 78 9.05 -7.62 8.14
N TYR A 79 10.32 -8.05 8.24
CA TYR A 79 11.00 -8.82 7.21
C TYR A 79 11.61 -10.05 7.84
N HIS A 80 11.31 -11.21 7.24
CA HIS A 80 11.70 -12.52 7.71
C HIS A 80 12.44 -13.27 6.61
N ALA A 81 13.75 -13.42 6.76
CA ALA A 81 14.57 -14.26 5.90
C ALA A 81 14.06 -15.71 5.92
N TYR A 82 14.02 -16.32 4.74
CA TYR A 82 13.54 -17.66 4.42
C TYR A 82 12.04 -17.89 4.60
N ALA A 83 11.24 -16.85 4.83
CA ALA A 83 9.78 -16.96 4.82
C ALA A 83 9.23 -16.84 3.38
N ASN A 84 8.27 -17.68 3.04
CA ASN A 84 7.48 -17.59 1.81
C ASN A 84 6.07 -17.01 2.08
N LEU A 85 5.25 -16.83 1.03
CA LEU A 85 3.91 -16.25 1.19
C LEU A 85 2.99 -17.08 2.13
N GLU A 86 3.11 -18.41 2.15
CA GLU A 86 2.32 -19.26 3.04
C GLU A 86 2.70 -19.06 4.51
N ASP A 87 4.00 -18.90 4.79
CA ASP A 87 4.50 -18.58 6.14
C ASP A 87 3.93 -17.24 6.60
N LEU A 88 3.94 -16.23 5.73
CA LEU A 88 3.42 -14.88 6.02
C LEU A 88 1.91 -14.88 6.28
N MET A 89 1.14 -15.60 5.46
CA MET A 89 -0.32 -15.75 5.68
C MET A 89 -0.61 -16.48 6.99
N SER A 90 0.11 -17.57 7.29
CA SER A 90 -0.05 -18.33 8.54
C SER A 90 0.30 -17.49 9.78
N MET A 91 1.37 -16.67 9.70
CA MET A 91 1.73 -15.72 10.74
C MET A 91 0.65 -14.65 10.93
N THR A 92 0.08 -14.15 9.83
CA THR A 92 -1.00 -13.16 9.86
C THR A 92 -2.25 -13.72 10.49
N GLU A 93 -2.68 -14.92 10.10
CA GLU A 93 -3.81 -15.64 10.71
C GLU A 93 -3.60 -15.79 12.23
N SER A 94 -2.44 -16.30 12.63
CA SER A 94 -2.09 -16.48 14.05
C SER A 94 -2.12 -15.16 14.83
N LEU A 95 -1.59 -14.08 14.24
CA LEU A 95 -1.56 -12.76 14.86
C LEU A 95 -2.97 -12.18 15.04
N PHE A 96 -3.79 -12.19 13.99
CA PHE A 96 -5.13 -11.61 14.03
C PHE A 96 -6.10 -12.42 14.90
N THR A 97 -6.05 -13.75 14.84
CA THR A 97 -6.82 -14.62 15.76
C THR A 97 -6.40 -14.36 17.21
N GLY A 98 -5.10 -14.31 17.49
CA GLY A 98 -4.59 -14.06 18.83
C GLY A 98 -4.96 -12.68 19.39
N ILE A 99 -4.90 -11.62 18.57
CA ILE A 99 -5.35 -10.28 18.96
C ILE A 99 -6.85 -10.28 19.26
N ALA A 100 -7.67 -10.89 18.40
CA ALA A 100 -9.12 -10.94 18.59
C ALA A 100 -9.50 -11.67 19.89
N GLU A 101 -8.88 -12.81 20.16
CA GLU A 101 -9.08 -13.56 21.41
C GLU A 101 -8.66 -12.75 22.63
N HIS A 102 -7.48 -12.12 22.58
CA HIS A 102 -6.96 -11.34 23.70
C HIS A 102 -7.81 -10.11 24.01
N ILE A 103 -8.26 -9.40 22.97
CA ILE A 103 -9.14 -8.23 23.13
C ILE A 103 -10.52 -8.66 23.65
N SER A 104 -11.06 -9.78 23.19
CA SER A 104 -12.31 -10.33 23.72
C SER A 104 -12.20 -10.63 25.22
N GLN A 105 -11.08 -11.20 25.68
CA GLN A 105 -10.80 -11.46 27.09
C GLN A 105 -10.62 -10.17 27.91
N LEU A 106 -10.00 -9.13 27.35
CA LEU A 106 -9.81 -7.86 28.06
C LEU A 106 -11.06 -6.97 28.07
N ASN A 107 -11.98 -7.15 27.12
CA ASN A 107 -13.21 -6.37 26.97
C ASN A 107 -14.42 -7.00 27.69
N GLU A 108 -14.22 -7.70 28.80
CA GLU A 108 -15.31 -8.32 29.59
C GLU A 108 -16.42 -7.34 29.99
N ALA A 109 -16.05 -6.08 30.26
CA ALA A 109 -16.99 -5.02 30.63
C ALA A 109 -17.77 -4.45 29.42
N GLY A 110 -17.44 -4.84 28.19
CA GLY A 110 -18.13 -4.39 26.96
C GLY A 110 -17.97 -2.90 26.68
N VAL A 111 -16.81 -2.31 27.00
CA VAL A 111 -16.52 -0.89 26.76
C VAL A 111 -16.22 -0.63 25.29
N LEU A 112 -15.56 -1.59 24.63
CA LEU A 112 -15.29 -1.56 23.19
C LEU A 112 -16.42 -2.27 22.44
N GLU A 113 -16.66 -1.86 21.20
CA GLU A 113 -17.56 -2.53 20.26
C GLU A 113 -16.76 -3.02 19.02
N PRO A 114 -15.85 -4.00 19.15
CA PRO A 114 -15.08 -4.51 18.01
C PRO A 114 -15.98 -5.02 16.88
N THR A 115 -15.43 -5.14 15.68
CA THR A 115 -16.08 -5.86 14.58
C THR A 115 -16.53 -7.26 15.00
N THR A 116 -17.66 -7.72 14.45
CA THR A 116 -18.24 -9.03 14.73
C THR A 116 -17.82 -10.11 13.72
N VAL A 117 -16.83 -9.82 12.87
CA VAL A 117 -16.31 -10.78 11.88
C VAL A 117 -15.66 -11.99 12.54
N ASN A 118 -15.59 -13.08 11.80
CA ASN A 118 -15.01 -14.33 12.28
C ASN A 118 -13.50 -14.40 12.01
N PHE A 119 -12.70 -14.26 13.06
CA PHE A 119 -11.23 -14.42 12.99
C PHE A 119 -10.77 -15.88 13.15
N THR A 120 -11.63 -16.88 12.93
CA THR A 120 -11.21 -18.29 12.96
C THR A 120 -10.40 -18.63 11.70
N ALA A 121 -9.13 -18.98 11.88
CA ALA A 121 -8.28 -19.47 10.80
C ALA A 121 -8.71 -20.88 10.32
N PRO A 122 -8.43 -21.26 9.06
CA PRO A 122 -7.74 -20.46 8.03
C PRO A 122 -8.66 -19.40 7.42
N PHE A 123 -8.07 -18.25 7.05
CA PHE A 123 -8.81 -17.17 6.39
C PHE A 123 -9.12 -17.55 4.94
N ARG A 124 -10.23 -17.04 4.42
CA ARG A 124 -10.63 -17.28 3.04
C ARG A 124 -9.56 -16.72 2.10
N ARG A 125 -9.32 -17.38 0.97
CA ARG A 125 -8.39 -16.91 -0.07
C ARG A 125 -9.12 -16.74 -1.39
N ILE A 126 -8.88 -15.64 -2.08
CA ILE A 126 -9.39 -15.32 -3.41
C ILE A 126 -8.17 -15.03 -4.29
N ASP A 127 -8.02 -15.78 -5.39
CA ASP A 127 -7.01 -15.45 -6.39
C ASP A 127 -7.46 -14.23 -7.20
N PHE A 128 -6.59 -13.23 -7.33
CA PHE A 128 -6.91 -11.93 -7.90
C PHE A 128 -7.44 -12.07 -9.34
N THR A 129 -6.68 -12.75 -10.20
CA THR A 129 -7.00 -12.79 -11.62
C THR A 129 -8.21 -13.68 -11.85
N THR A 130 -8.23 -14.90 -11.30
CA THR A 130 -9.38 -15.79 -11.53
C THR A 130 -10.64 -15.29 -10.85
N GLY A 131 -10.51 -14.65 -9.68
CA GLY A 131 -11.62 -14.02 -8.98
C GLY A 131 -12.28 -12.92 -9.81
N ILE A 132 -11.50 -12.05 -10.47
CA ILE A 132 -12.04 -11.04 -11.37
C ILE A 132 -12.72 -11.72 -12.55
N GLU A 133 -12.05 -12.67 -13.23
CA GLU A 133 -12.59 -13.38 -14.40
C GLU A 133 -13.93 -14.06 -14.12
N GLU A 134 -14.09 -14.66 -12.93
CA GLU A 134 -15.35 -15.26 -12.48
C GLU A 134 -16.47 -14.22 -12.32
N LYS A 135 -16.15 -13.02 -11.82
CA LYS A 135 -17.14 -11.94 -11.62
C LYS A 135 -17.55 -11.26 -12.91
N ILE A 136 -16.60 -11.04 -13.83
CA ILE A 136 -16.88 -10.41 -15.12
C ILE A 136 -17.36 -11.41 -16.19
N GLY A 137 -17.27 -12.71 -15.91
CA GLY A 137 -17.72 -13.78 -16.81
C GLY A 137 -16.89 -13.93 -18.09
N ARG A 138 -15.66 -13.41 -18.11
CA ARG A 138 -14.73 -13.49 -19.25
C ARG A 138 -13.29 -13.54 -18.77
N ARG A 139 -12.40 -14.08 -19.61
CA ARG A 139 -10.96 -14.10 -19.35
C ARG A 139 -10.35 -12.71 -19.51
N LEU A 140 -9.37 -12.41 -18.67
CA LEU A 140 -8.52 -11.24 -18.80
C LEU A 140 -7.50 -11.48 -19.94
N PRO A 141 -7.06 -10.41 -20.63
CA PRO A 141 -6.04 -10.51 -21.67
C PRO A 141 -4.68 -10.89 -21.07
N ASP A 142 -3.69 -11.21 -21.91
CA ASP A 142 -2.30 -11.35 -21.46
C ASP A 142 -1.81 -9.99 -20.94
N LEU A 143 -1.62 -9.89 -19.62
CA LEU A 143 -1.26 -8.63 -18.97
C LEU A 143 0.19 -8.21 -19.24
N THR A 144 0.98 -9.06 -19.91
CA THR A 144 2.35 -8.76 -20.34
C THR A 144 2.45 -8.26 -21.79
N SER A 145 1.33 -8.27 -22.53
CA SER A 145 1.33 -7.81 -23.92
C SER A 145 1.42 -6.28 -24.02
N ALA A 146 2.00 -5.79 -25.12
CA ALA A 146 2.16 -4.35 -25.35
C ALA A 146 0.82 -3.60 -25.46
N ASP A 147 -0.27 -4.29 -25.77
CA ASP A 147 -1.63 -3.77 -25.90
C ASP A 147 -2.53 -4.10 -24.70
N ALA A 148 -2.00 -4.71 -23.64
CA ALA A 148 -2.74 -5.13 -22.45
C ALA A 148 -3.59 -3.99 -21.85
N GLN A 149 -3.01 -2.81 -21.69
CA GLN A 149 -3.72 -1.63 -21.16
C GLN A 149 -4.95 -1.27 -22.02
N VAL A 150 -4.80 -1.25 -23.35
CA VAL A 150 -5.91 -0.96 -24.27
C VAL A 150 -7.00 -2.03 -24.19
N GLN A 151 -6.61 -3.30 -24.11
CA GLN A 151 -7.56 -4.41 -23.99
C GLN A 151 -8.32 -4.37 -22.65
N VAL A 152 -7.66 -4.02 -21.54
CA VAL A 152 -8.33 -3.85 -20.25
C VAL A 152 -9.25 -2.62 -20.25
N GLN A 153 -8.86 -1.50 -20.86
CA GLN A 153 -9.76 -0.35 -21.03
C GLN A 153 -11.03 -0.71 -21.83
N GLN A 154 -10.92 -1.59 -22.83
CA GLN A 154 -12.09 -2.10 -23.54
C GLN A 154 -13.02 -2.89 -22.61
N ILE A 155 -12.46 -3.67 -21.67
CA ILE A 155 -13.27 -4.37 -20.66
C ILE A 155 -14.06 -3.39 -19.80
N PHE A 156 -13.47 -2.27 -19.37
CA PHE A 156 -14.19 -1.22 -18.64
C PHE A 156 -15.36 -0.66 -19.44
N ASN A 157 -15.15 -0.38 -20.72
CA ASN A 157 -16.21 0.09 -21.61
C ASN A 157 -17.32 -0.94 -21.77
N ASP A 158 -16.97 -2.21 -22.00
CA ASP A 158 -17.92 -3.32 -22.16
C ASP A 158 -18.78 -3.53 -20.90
N LEU A 159 -18.17 -3.34 -19.71
CA LEU A 159 -18.82 -3.47 -18.41
C LEU A 159 -19.53 -2.17 -17.96
N SER A 160 -19.43 -1.09 -18.74
CA SER A 160 -19.95 0.24 -18.38
C SER A 160 -19.41 0.77 -17.04
N LEU A 161 -18.13 0.49 -16.76
CA LEU A 161 -17.41 1.00 -15.59
C LEU A 161 -16.71 2.33 -15.94
N PRO A 162 -16.65 3.30 -15.01
CA PRO A 162 -15.84 4.49 -15.19
C PRO A 162 -14.35 4.12 -15.24
N LEU A 163 -13.60 4.73 -16.14
CA LEU A 163 -12.15 4.61 -16.13
C LEU A 163 -11.57 5.43 -14.97
N PRO A 164 -10.54 4.92 -14.28
CA PRO A 164 -9.81 5.71 -13.30
C PRO A 164 -9.06 6.87 -13.99
N ASP A 165 -8.76 7.92 -13.23
CA ASP A 165 -7.86 8.98 -13.66
C ASP A 165 -6.51 8.36 -14.06
N ASN A 166 -5.92 8.81 -15.17
CA ASN A 166 -4.74 8.18 -15.80
C ASN A 166 -4.77 6.63 -15.81
N PRO A 167 -5.50 6.00 -16.75
CA PRO A 167 -5.79 4.56 -16.73
C PRO A 167 -4.59 3.71 -17.17
N THR A 168 -3.54 3.67 -16.36
CA THR A 168 -2.42 2.71 -16.48
C THR A 168 -2.93 1.30 -16.22
N LEU A 169 -2.18 0.29 -16.67
CA LEU A 169 -2.57 -1.10 -16.46
C LEU A 169 -2.75 -1.43 -14.98
N ALA A 170 -1.83 -0.97 -14.12
CA ALA A 170 -1.92 -1.15 -12.68
C ALA A 170 -3.23 -0.58 -12.11
N ARG A 171 -3.55 0.70 -12.39
CA ARG A 171 -4.75 1.36 -11.88
C ARG A 171 -6.05 0.74 -12.38
N LEU A 172 -6.06 0.24 -13.62
CA LEU A 172 -7.22 -0.49 -14.15
C LEU A 172 -7.43 -1.82 -13.42
N MET A 173 -6.35 -2.55 -13.13
CA MET A 173 -6.46 -3.83 -12.39
C MET A 173 -6.86 -3.61 -10.93
N ASP A 174 -6.32 -2.58 -10.29
CA ASP A 174 -6.68 -2.15 -8.94
C ASP A 174 -8.17 -1.80 -8.85
N GLU A 175 -8.69 -0.99 -9.79
CA GLU A 175 -10.10 -0.62 -9.83
C GLU A 175 -11.01 -1.84 -10.06
N LEU A 176 -10.61 -2.83 -10.87
CA LEU A 176 -11.36 -4.09 -11.00
C LEU A 176 -11.38 -4.88 -9.67
N CYS A 177 -10.29 -4.88 -8.90
CA CYS A 177 -10.25 -5.51 -7.59
C CYS A 177 -11.20 -4.81 -6.61
N SER A 178 -11.15 -3.47 -6.54
CA SER A 178 -12.01 -2.63 -5.71
C SER A 178 -13.50 -2.85 -6.01
N VAL A 179 -13.88 -2.95 -7.28
CA VAL A 179 -15.28 -3.17 -7.68
C VAL A 179 -15.75 -4.61 -7.42
N TYR A 180 -14.92 -5.61 -7.68
CA TYR A 180 -15.37 -7.00 -7.77
C TYR A 180 -14.92 -7.92 -6.62
N LEU A 181 -13.76 -7.67 -6.00
CA LEU A 181 -13.16 -8.57 -5.01
C LEU A 181 -13.28 -8.03 -3.59
N GLU A 182 -12.88 -6.78 -3.34
CA GLU A 182 -12.88 -6.19 -1.99
C GLU A 182 -14.24 -6.27 -1.30
N PRO A 183 -15.39 -6.00 -1.95
CA PRO A 183 -16.71 -6.07 -1.30
C PRO A 183 -17.11 -7.48 -0.85
N GLN A 184 -16.40 -8.51 -1.31
CA GLN A 184 -16.63 -9.90 -0.88
C GLN A 184 -15.93 -10.24 0.44
N CYS A 185 -15.01 -9.39 0.89
CA CYS A 185 -14.13 -9.62 2.03
C CYS A 185 -14.78 -9.07 3.32
N VAL A 186 -15.94 -9.63 3.70
CA VAL A 186 -16.62 -9.29 4.96
C VAL A 186 -15.80 -9.83 6.13
N ASP A 187 -15.67 -11.17 6.20
CA ASP A 187 -14.73 -11.83 7.11
C ASP A 187 -13.29 -11.71 6.57
N PRO A 188 -12.26 -11.89 7.42
CA PRO A 188 -10.87 -11.89 7.01
C PRO A 188 -10.62 -12.76 5.78
N THR A 189 -10.23 -12.12 4.69
CA THR A 189 -10.05 -12.74 3.38
C THR A 189 -8.78 -12.22 2.74
N PHE A 190 -7.89 -13.12 2.32
CA PHE A 190 -6.74 -12.78 1.51
C PHE A 190 -7.14 -12.69 0.03
N ILE A 191 -6.79 -11.59 -0.61
CA ILE A 191 -6.69 -11.50 -2.07
C ILE A 191 -5.23 -11.78 -2.43
N ILE A 192 -4.98 -12.84 -3.21
CA ILE A 192 -3.63 -13.33 -3.50
C ILE A 192 -3.31 -13.32 -4.99
N ASN A 193 -2.02 -13.37 -5.31
CA ASN A 193 -1.50 -13.44 -6.67
C ASN A 193 -1.94 -12.27 -7.59
N PRO A 194 -1.83 -11.00 -7.14
CA PRO A 194 -2.09 -9.88 -8.02
C PRO A 194 -1.12 -9.90 -9.22
N PRO A 195 -1.54 -9.35 -10.38
CA PRO A 195 -0.65 -9.15 -11.52
C PRO A 195 0.66 -8.44 -11.16
N GLU A 196 1.74 -8.75 -11.88
CA GLU A 196 3.06 -8.14 -11.66
C GLU A 196 3.03 -6.61 -11.70
N CYS A 197 2.21 -6.01 -12.56
CA CYS A 197 2.10 -4.56 -12.70
C CYS A 197 1.66 -3.82 -11.43
N LEU A 198 0.99 -4.50 -10.49
CA LEU A 198 0.58 -3.93 -9.20
C LEU A 198 1.69 -4.03 -8.12
N SER A 199 2.75 -4.78 -8.38
CA SER A 199 3.66 -5.27 -7.33
C SER A 199 5.13 -5.12 -7.70
N PRO A 200 5.66 -3.88 -7.77
CA PRO A 200 7.01 -3.59 -8.25
C PRO A 200 8.13 -4.12 -7.35
N LEU A 201 7.82 -4.51 -6.11
CA LEU A 201 8.78 -4.98 -5.10
C LEU A 201 8.60 -6.46 -4.73
N SER A 202 7.54 -7.10 -5.24
CA SER A 202 7.26 -8.51 -4.98
C SER A 202 7.88 -9.40 -6.04
N LYS A 203 8.32 -10.58 -5.62
CA LYS A 203 8.81 -11.64 -6.51
C LYS A 203 7.70 -12.14 -7.42
N THR A 204 8.02 -12.38 -8.69
CA THR A 204 7.01 -12.76 -9.70
C THR A 204 7.21 -14.18 -10.23
N PHE A 205 6.10 -14.81 -10.59
CA PHE A 205 6.05 -16.15 -11.14
C PHE A 205 4.94 -16.27 -12.19
N ILE A 206 4.98 -17.33 -12.99
CA ILE A 206 3.91 -17.64 -13.95
C ILE A 206 2.83 -18.44 -13.23
N HIS A 207 1.64 -17.88 -13.15
CA HIS A 207 0.51 -18.50 -12.49
C HIS A 207 0.19 -19.87 -13.13
N PRO A 208 0.03 -20.95 -12.35
CA PRO A 208 -0.06 -22.31 -12.87
C PRO A 208 -1.27 -22.54 -13.77
N THR A 209 -2.40 -21.89 -13.48
CA THR A 209 -3.68 -22.09 -14.18
C THR A 209 -3.89 -21.16 -15.38
N ASN A 210 -3.94 -19.84 -15.17
CA ASN A 210 -4.22 -18.85 -16.22
C ASN A 210 -2.98 -18.37 -17.01
N LYS A 211 -1.77 -18.80 -16.63
CA LYS A 211 -0.49 -18.46 -17.28
C LYS A 211 -0.12 -16.96 -17.27
N GLN A 212 -0.80 -16.15 -16.47
CA GLN A 212 -0.46 -14.75 -16.26
C GLN A 212 0.83 -14.62 -15.42
N ARG A 213 1.57 -13.54 -15.61
CA ARG A 213 2.70 -13.19 -14.74
C ARG A 213 2.16 -12.45 -13.51
N VAL A 214 2.26 -13.10 -12.36
CA VAL A 214 1.68 -12.65 -11.08
C VAL A 214 2.76 -12.52 -10.03
N ALA A 215 2.47 -11.77 -8.98
CA ALA A 215 3.33 -11.58 -7.83
C ALA A 215 3.00 -12.58 -6.71
N ALA A 216 4.00 -13.07 -6.00
CA ALA A 216 3.83 -13.85 -4.77
C ALA A 216 3.45 -12.92 -3.61
N ARG A 217 2.24 -12.35 -3.69
CA ARG A 217 1.69 -11.33 -2.80
C ARG A 217 0.30 -11.71 -2.33
N GLY A 218 -0.03 -11.30 -1.11
CA GLY A 218 -1.36 -11.38 -0.51
C GLY A 218 -1.70 -10.11 0.25
N GLU A 219 -2.95 -9.70 0.16
CA GLU A 219 -3.51 -8.58 0.90
C GLU A 219 -4.68 -9.07 1.74
N LEU A 220 -4.65 -8.81 3.05
CA LEU A 220 -5.75 -9.16 3.95
C LEU A 220 -6.79 -8.05 3.94
N PHE A 221 -8.00 -8.38 3.55
CA PHE A 221 -9.16 -7.50 3.65
C PHE A 221 -10.10 -7.96 4.75
N ILE A 222 -10.64 -6.99 5.50
CA ILE A 222 -11.67 -7.19 6.54
C ILE A 222 -12.70 -6.08 6.40
N GLU A 223 -13.99 -6.44 6.34
CA GLU A 223 -15.09 -5.50 6.05
C GLU A 223 -14.87 -4.66 4.77
N GLY A 224 -14.18 -5.23 3.77
CA GLY A 224 -13.82 -4.54 2.53
C GLY A 224 -12.71 -3.50 2.67
N HIS A 225 -11.94 -3.53 3.77
CA HIS A 225 -10.80 -2.65 3.98
C HIS A 225 -9.49 -3.44 4.06
N GLU A 226 -8.47 -2.97 3.35
CA GLU A 226 -7.11 -3.52 3.40
C GLU A 226 -6.51 -3.30 4.80
N MET A 227 -6.06 -4.40 5.41
CA MET A 227 -5.47 -4.44 6.75
C MET A 227 -3.98 -4.79 6.73
N VAL A 228 -3.59 -5.67 5.80
CA VAL A 228 -2.23 -6.18 5.66
C VAL A 228 -1.88 -6.24 4.18
N ASN A 229 -0.66 -5.87 3.85
CA ASN A 229 -0.03 -6.18 2.58
C ASN A 229 1.24 -7.01 2.83
N THR A 230 1.38 -8.16 2.18
CA THR A 230 2.49 -9.08 2.43
C THR A 230 2.90 -9.83 1.18
N TYR A 231 4.20 -10.11 1.02
CA TYR A 231 4.72 -10.76 -0.17
C TYR A 231 6.10 -11.38 0.02
N GLU A 232 6.45 -12.30 -0.87
CA GLU A 232 7.84 -12.68 -1.10
C GLU A 232 8.57 -11.53 -1.79
N GLU A 233 9.68 -11.10 -1.20
CA GLU A 233 10.47 -9.98 -1.67
C GLU A 233 11.18 -10.29 -2.99
N GLU A 234 11.15 -9.33 -3.92
CA GLU A 234 11.99 -9.40 -5.12
C GLU A 234 13.46 -9.32 -4.70
N ASN A 235 14.17 -10.43 -4.92
CA ASN A 235 15.55 -10.59 -4.52
C ASN A 235 16.53 -10.68 -5.71
N SER A 236 16.03 -10.58 -6.95
CA SER A 236 16.85 -10.42 -8.14
C SER A 236 17.11 -8.94 -8.42
N PRO A 237 18.37 -8.46 -8.37
CA PRO A 237 18.69 -7.06 -8.67
C PRO A 237 18.33 -6.67 -10.12
N PHE A 238 18.36 -7.62 -11.05
CA PHE A 238 18.01 -7.39 -12.44
C PHE A 238 16.51 -7.20 -12.65
N GLU A 239 15.68 -8.04 -12.04
CA GLU A 239 14.22 -7.89 -12.13
C GLU A 239 13.75 -6.66 -11.35
N GLN A 240 14.36 -6.39 -10.19
CA GLN A 240 14.06 -5.19 -9.42
C GLN A 240 14.36 -3.91 -10.21
N ARG A 241 15.51 -3.86 -10.90
CA ARG A 241 15.86 -2.75 -11.79
C ARG A 241 14.83 -2.58 -12.90
N ARG A 242 14.44 -3.66 -13.58
CA ARG A 242 13.41 -3.62 -14.63
C ARG A 242 12.10 -3.01 -14.11
N LYS A 243 11.61 -3.47 -12.95
CA LYS A 243 10.39 -2.98 -12.32
C LYS A 243 10.49 -1.50 -11.92
N PHE A 244 11.63 -1.08 -11.38
CA PHE A 244 11.87 0.34 -11.07
C PHE A 244 11.93 1.22 -12.31
N GLU A 245 12.53 0.76 -13.41
CA GLU A 245 12.55 1.50 -14.67
C GLU A 245 11.15 1.63 -15.27
N GLU A 246 10.31 0.61 -15.16
CA GLU A 246 8.90 0.64 -15.58
C GLU A 246 8.11 1.67 -14.75
N GLN A 247 8.20 1.60 -13.42
CA GLN A 247 7.56 2.56 -12.52
C GLN A 247 8.03 4.01 -12.78
N ALA A 248 9.33 4.20 -13.02
CA ALA A 248 9.89 5.51 -13.35
C ALA A 248 9.37 6.06 -14.70
N ARG A 249 9.09 5.19 -15.68
CA ARG A 249 8.50 5.59 -16.96
C ARG A 249 7.03 5.99 -16.78
N GLU A 250 6.27 5.26 -15.98
CA GLU A 250 4.89 5.59 -15.67
C GLU A 250 4.79 6.94 -14.94
N ASN A 251 5.57 7.15 -13.88
CA ASN A 251 5.58 8.42 -13.13
C ASN A 251 5.97 9.63 -14.01
N ARG A 252 6.93 9.48 -14.93
CA ARG A 252 7.30 10.55 -15.87
C ARG A 252 6.20 10.91 -16.87
N SER A 253 5.33 9.95 -17.20
CA SER A 253 4.20 10.22 -18.10
C SER A 253 3.05 10.96 -17.41
N GLU A 254 3.00 10.92 -16.07
CA GLU A 254 1.97 11.56 -15.25
C GLU A 254 2.28 13.01 -14.88
N ASN A 255 3.56 13.33 -14.69
CA ASN A 255 4.01 14.63 -14.20
C ASN A 255 4.60 15.50 -15.32
N GLU A 256 3.83 16.47 -15.82
CA GLU A 256 4.34 17.55 -16.71
C GLU A 256 5.38 18.44 -16.00
N ASN A 257 5.50 18.35 -14.67
CA ASN A 257 6.54 19.01 -13.88
C ASN A 257 7.76 18.08 -13.74
N GLU A 258 8.82 18.39 -14.49
CA GLU A 258 10.09 17.64 -14.61
C GLU A 258 10.86 17.35 -13.29
N ASN A 259 10.35 17.79 -12.13
CA ASN A 259 11.07 17.74 -10.85
C ASN A 259 10.56 16.70 -9.84
N GLU A 260 9.52 15.93 -10.14
CA GLU A 260 9.10 14.82 -9.26
C GLU A 260 9.86 13.55 -9.63
N SER A 261 10.96 13.33 -8.91
CA SER A 261 11.95 12.28 -9.09
C SER A 261 11.36 10.87 -8.98
N GLY A 262 10.93 10.30 -10.12
CA GLY A 262 10.85 8.86 -10.35
C GLY A 262 12.24 8.26 -10.59
N GLU A 263 13.21 8.59 -9.73
CA GLU A 263 14.57 8.08 -9.86
C GLU A 263 14.67 6.67 -9.27
N VAL A 264 15.36 5.80 -10.02
CA VAL A 264 15.68 4.44 -9.58
C VAL A 264 16.60 4.54 -8.36
N ASP A 265 16.25 3.88 -7.24
CA ASP A 265 17.14 3.82 -6.07
C ASP A 265 18.34 2.90 -6.35
N GLU A 266 19.38 3.47 -6.96
CA GLU A 266 20.63 2.78 -7.27
C GLU A 266 21.36 2.27 -6.02
N SER A 267 21.17 2.93 -4.88
CA SER A 267 21.73 2.50 -3.60
C SER A 267 21.06 1.21 -3.12
N TYR A 268 19.74 1.10 -3.27
CA TYR A 268 19.02 -0.13 -2.97
C TYR A 268 19.39 -1.27 -3.92
N LEU A 269 19.46 -0.99 -5.23
CA LEU A 269 19.88 -2.00 -6.20
C LEU A 269 21.30 -2.51 -5.90
N SER A 270 22.22 -1.61 -5.56
CA SER A 270 23.57 -1.98 -5.13
C SER A 270 23.55 -2.87 -3.87
N ALA A 271 22.67 -2.58 -2.90
CA ALA A 271 22.51 -3.45 -1.73
C ALA A 271 21.97 -4.83 -2.11
N LEU A 272 21.03 -4.90 -3.06
CA LEU A 272 20.43 -6.14 -3.53
C LEU A 272 21.46 -7.04 -4.25
N GLU A 273 22.44 -6.45 -4.92
CA GLU A 273 23.57 -7.16 -5.55
C GLU A 273 24.49 -7.87 -4.55
N TRP A 274 24.54 -7.42 -3.29
CA TRP A 274 25.24 -8.16 -2.22
C TRP A 274 24.52 -9.44 -1.80
N GLY A 275 23.25 -9.58 -2.16
CA GLY A 275 22.44 -10.78 -1.96
C GLY A 275 21.42 -10.62 -0.84
N LEU A 276 20.16 -10.38 -1.22
CA LEU A 276 19.01 -10.56 -0.33
C LEU A 276 18.63 -12.06 -0.33
N PRO A 277 18.69 -12.77 0.81
CA PRO A 277 18.15 -14.14 0.89
C PRO A 277 16.67 -14.14 0.49
N PRO A 278 16.09 -15.30 0.11
CA PRO A 278 14.63 -15.40 -0.01
C PRO A 278 14.00 -14.84 1.26
N THR A 279 13.13 -13.85 1.16
CA THR A 279 12.64 -13.08 2.31
C THR A 279 11.16 -12.84 2.12
N GLY A 280 10.39 -12.94 3.19
CA GLY A 280 9.01 -12.49 3.23
C GLY A 280 8.93 -11.14 3.93
N GLY A 281 8.23 -10.18 3.34
CA GLY A 281 7.90 -8.91 3.95
C GLY A 281 6.41 -8.78 4.23
N TRP A 282 6.09 -7.97 5.23
CA TRP A 282 4.75 -7.81 5.74
C TRP A 282 4.58 -6.41 6.29
N GLY A 283 3.45 -5.77 5.99
CA GLY A 283 3.08 -4.47 6.51
C GLY A 283 1.62 -4.42 6.96
N CYS A 284 1.36 -3.72 8.06
CA CYS A 284 0.01 -3.49 8.58
C CYS A 284 -0.13 -2.08 9.14
N GLY A 285 -1.24 -1.41 8.81
CA GLY A 285 -1.61 -0.12 9.39
C GLY A 285 -2.14 -0.30 10.81
N ILE A 286 -1.40 0.19 11.82
CA ILE A 286 -1.76 0.08 13.23
C ILE A 286 -3.03 0.89 13.53
N ASP A 287 -3.21 2.06 12.91
CA ASP A 287 -4.41 2.88 13.13
C ASP A 287 -5.68 2.15 12.66
N ARG A 288 -5.64 1.51 11.48
CA ARG A 288 -6.76 0.68 10.99
C ARG A 288 -7.00 -0.53 11.90
N LEU A 289 -5.93 -1.16 12.39
CA LEU A 289 -6.03 -2.25 13.36
C LEU A 289 -6.73 -1.80 14.65
N CYS A 290 -6.39 -0.62 15.18
CA CYS A 290 -7.07 -0.02 16.32
C CYS A 290 -8.53 0.28 15.99
N MET A 291 -8.85 0.86 14.83
CA MET A 291 -10.24 1.11 14.41
C MET A 291 -11.08 -0.18 14.45
N LEU A 292 -10.57 -1.26 13.86
CA LEU A 292 -11.21 -2.55 13.78
C LEU A 292 -11.58 -3.13 15.17
N PHE A 293 -10.64 -3.09 16.11
CA PHE A 293 -10.81 -3.69 17.43
C PHE A 293 -11.45 -2.78 18.47
N THR A 294 -11.55 -1.48 18.19
CA THR A 294 -12.29 -0.52 19.04
C THR A 294 -13.72 -0.28 18.55
N GLY A 295 -14.04 -0.63 17.30
CA GLY A 295 -15.32 -0.32 16.66
C GLY A 295 -15.40 1.07 16.02
N MET A 296 -14.29 1.80 15.98
CA MET A 296 -14.26 3.17 15.49
C MET A 296 -14.30 3.22 13.96
N LYS A 297 -15.17 4.07 13.42
CA LYS A 297 -15.42 4.17 11.96
C LYS A 297 -14.67 5.30 11.26
N ARG A 298 -13.86 6.04 12.02
CA ARG A 298 -13.01 7.13 11.53
C ARG A 298 -11.64 7.05 12.18
N ILE A 299 -10.59 7.21 11.39
CA ILE A 299 -9.20 7.19 11.86
C ILE A 299 -8.94 8.25 12.94
N ASN A 300 -9.63 9.39 12.87
CA ASN A 300 -9.52 10.46 13.87
C ASN A 300 -9.85 9.99 15.30
N ASP A 301 -10.71 8.98 15.45
CA ASP A 301 -11.18 8.52 16.76
C ASP A 301 -10.14 7.61 17.44
N VAL A 302 -9.11 7.16 16.72
CA VAL A 302 -7.99 6.37 17.24
C VAL A 302 -6.68 7.16 17.28
N LEU A 303 -6.68 8.40 16.79
CA LEU A 303 -5.53 9.32 16.83
C LEU A 303 -5.67 10.29 18.00
N PRO A 304 -4.73 10.33 18.97
CA PRO A 304 -4.85 11.16 20.18
C PRO A 304 -5.06 12.66 19.93
N PHE A 305 -4.54 13.18 18.80
CA PHE A 305 -4.67 14.58 18.41
C PHE A 305 -5.52 14.78 17.14
N GLY A 306 -6.26 13.76 16.72
CA GLY A 306 -7.07 13.78 15.50
C GLY A 306 -6.25 13.72 14.22
N ASN A 307 -6.83 14.19 13.10
CA ASN A 307 -6.18 14.19 11.79
C ASN A 307 -5.41 15.47 11.49
N LEU A 308 -4.81 15.55 10.29
CA LEU A 308 -4.08 16.73 9.82
C LEU A 308 -4.88 18.04 10.01
N ARG A 309 -6.21 18.05 9.75
CA ARG A 309 -7.03 19.27 9.94
C ARG A 309 -7.13 19.70 11.39
N ALA A 310 -7.16 18.76 12.33
CA ALA A 310 -7.25 19.04 13.75
C ALA A 310 -5.96 19.67 14.29
N VAL A 311 -4.80 19.24 13.79
CA VAL A 311 -3.47 19.71 14.24
C VAL A 311 -2.97 20.94 13.48
N THR A 312 -3.65 21.37 12.42
CA THR A 312 -3.38 22.63 11.70
C THR A 312 -4.54 23.64 11.82
N PRO A 313 -4.86 24.12 13.03
CA PRO A 313 -5.93 25.09 13.24
C PRO A 313 -5.63 26.40 12.50
N GLY A 314 -6.63 26.95 11.80
CA GLY A 314 -6.53 28.21 11.04
C GLY A 314 -6.48 28.07 9.51
N LEU A 315 -6.17 26.90 8.96
CA LEU A 315 -6.22 26.69 7.50
C LEU A 315 -7.64 26.82 6.90
N HIS A 316 -8.68 26.59 7.71
CA HIS A 316 -10.07 26.79 7.31
C HIS A 316 -10.44 28.26 7.06
N GLU A 317 -9.83 29.21 7.78
CA GLU A 317 -10.09 30.65 7.57
C GLU A 317 -9.46 31.13 6.25
N VAL A 318 -8.27 30.63 5.90
CA VAL A 318 -7.56 31.01 4.66
C VAL A 318 -8.25 30.45 3.40
N ALA A 319 -8.85 29.26 3.48
CA ALA A 319 -9.61 28.68 2.37
C ALA A 319 -10.95 29.42 2.13
N LEU A 320 -11.58 29.94 3.19
CA LEU A 320 -12.81 30.74 3.10
C LEU A 320 -12.53 32.18 2.66
N SER A 321 -11.41 32.78 3.10
CA SER A 321 -11.02 34.14 2.68
C SER A 321 -10.64 34.20 1.20
N LYS A 322 -9.94 33.18 0.67
CA LYS A 322 -9.62 33.11 -0.77
C LYS A 322 -10.85 32.96 -1.67
N LYS A 323 -11.95 32.36 -1.17
CA LYS A 323 -13.22 32.32 -1.89
C LYS A 323 -13.91 33.69 -1.91
N TYR A 324 -13.83 34.43 -0.80
CA TYR A 324 -14.37 35.79 -0.71
C TYR A 324 -13.62 36.81 -1.57
N ASP A 325 -12.28 36.68 -1.70
CA ASP A 325 -11.49 37.59 -2.53
C ASP A 325 -11.67 37.34 -4.05
N MET A 326 -12.07 36.14 -4.48
CA MET A 326 -12.35 35.85 -5.90
C MET A 326 -13.77 36.27 -6.34
N ASP A 327 -14.73 36.34 -5.42
CA ASP A 327 -16.09 36.80 -5.70
C ASP A 327 -16.28 38.33 -5.47
N GLY A 328 -15.23 39.01 -4.98
CA GLY A 328 -15.30 40.41 -4.53
C GLY A 328 -14.84 41.48 -5.52
N ASP A 329 -14.10 41.14 -6.59
CA ASP A 329 -13.50 42.16 -7.48
C ASP A 329 -14.29 42.37 -8.78
N GLY A 330 -15.60 42.60 -8.61
CA GLY A 330 -16.55 42.77 -9.70
C GLY A 330 -17.54 43.90 -9.50
N SER A 331 -17.14 45.03 -8.90
CA SER A 331 -17.81 46.34 -9.10
C SER A 331 -17.19 47.49 -8.29
N SER A 332 -16.36 48.32 -8.92
CA SER A 332 -16.35 49.79 -8.76
C SER A 332 -15.19 50.45 -9.51
N LYS A 333 -15.45 50.89 -10.74
CA LYS A 333 -15.48 52.31 -11.15
C LYS A 333 -15.72 52.44 -12.65
#